data_AF-A0AAP7DKC0-F1
#
_entry.id   AF-A0AAP7DKC0-F1
#
_cell.length_a   1.000
_cell.length_b   1.000
_cell.length_c   1.000
_cell.angle_alpha   90.00
_cell.angle_beta   90.00
_cell.angle_gamma   90.00
#
_symmetry.space_group_name_H-M   'P 1'
#
loop_
_entity.id
_entity.type
_entity.pdbx_description
1 polymer ?
#
loop_
_entity_poly.entity_id
_entity_poly.type
_entity_poly.pdbx_seq_one_letter_code
_entity_poly.pdbx_strand_id
1 'polypeptide(L)'
;MAKSPSKETIKRATITDMKSLGVHKPQYNRLIEIYAELVFQYNTLSEEFAAGGYQYEVSTDQGGAKKSPILASLETLRKDILAYSDRLCLNPKSFDSVTVEQTKKSKLQGLMSKRK
;
A
#
# COMPACT_ATOMS: atom_id res chain seq x y z
N MET A 1 -10.02 -10.88 -18.24
CA MET A 1 -9.89 -10.14 -16.97
C MET A 1 -8.41 -9.83 -16.79
N ALA A 2 -8.04 -8.60 -16.44
CA ALA A 2 -6.63 -8.26 -16.22
C ALA A 2 -6.13 -9.05 -15.00
N LYS A 3 -4.99 -9.74 -15.14
CA LYS A 3 -4.40 -10.53 -14.07
C LYS A 3 -4.02 -9.63 -12.90
N SER A 4 -4.40 -9.99 -11.67
CA SER A 4 -3.96 -9.26 -10.48
C SER A 4 -2.44 -9.07 -10.46
N PRO A 5 -1.96 -7.87 -10.10
CA PRO A 5 -0.54 -7.57 -10.11
C PRO A 5 0.20 -8.48 -9.12
N SER A 6 1.40 -8.93 -9.52
CA SER A 6 2.24 -9.72 -8.61
C SER A 6 2.74 -8.85 -7.45
N LYS A 7 3.01 -9.49 -6.30
CA LYS A 7 3.64 -8.84 -5.14
C LYS A 7 4.85 -7.97 -5.52
N GLU A 8 5.75 -8.49 -6.35
CA GLU A 8 6.95 -7.78 -6.80
C GLU A 8 6.60 -6.53 -7.63
N THR A 9 5.53 -6.59 -8.42
CA THR A 9 5.04 -5.41 -9.17
C THR A 9 4.52 -4.34 -8.21
N ILE A 10 3.76 -4.73 -7.19
CA ILE A 10 3.22 -3.82 -6.16
C ILE A 10 4.36 -3.19 -5.36
N LYS A 11 5.37 -3.97 -5.00
CA LYS A 11 6.57 -3.50 -4.30
C LYS A 11 7.30 -2.42 -5.11
N ARG A 12 7.54 -2.66 -6.40
CA ARG A 12 8.20 -1.69 -7.30
C ARG A 12 7.39 -0.42 -7.48
N ALA A 13 6.07 -0.53 -7.61
CA ALA A 13 5.16 0.61 -7.66
C ALA A 13 5.27 1.43 -6.36
N THR A 14 5.17 0.77 -5.21
CA THR A 14 5.30 1.41 -3.89
C THR A 14 6.62 2.17 -3.74
N ILE A 15 7.75 1.57 -4.15
CA ILE A 15 9.05 2.24 -4.12
C ILE A 15 9.08 3.46 -5.04
N THR A 16 8.46 3.36 -6.22
CA THR A 16 8.38 4.45 -7.19
C THR A 16 7.56 5.62 -6.63
N ASP A 17 6.42 5.32 -6.01
CA ASP A 17 5.56 6.31 -5.38
C ASP A 17 6.29 7.01 -4.23
N MET A 18 6.91 6.25 -3.33
CA MET A 18 7.71 6.81 -2.23
C MET A 18 8.89 7.68 -2.72
N LYS A 19 9.50 7.33 -3.86
CA LYS A 19 10.58 8.13 -4.47
C LYS A 19 10.03 9.42 -5.08
N SER A 20 8.88 9.36 -5.74
CA SER A 20 8.22 10.55 -6.30
C SER A 20 7.82 11.55 -5.22
N LEU A 21 7.41 11.04 -4.06
CA LEU A 21 7.11 11.81 -2.85
C LEU A 21 8.37 12.24 -2.08
N GLY A 22 9.56 11.71 -2.39
CA GLY A 22 10.79 12.04 -1.67
C GLY A 22 10.90 11.46 -0.25
N VAL A 23 10.06 10.48 0.09
CA VAL A 23 10.01 9.84 1.42
C VAL A 23 10.74 8.49 1.47
N HIS A 24 11.15 7.96 0.31
CA HIS A 24 11.81 6.67 0.25
C HIS A 24 13.16 6.65 0.99
N LYS A 25 13.28 5.77 1.99
CA LYS A 25 14.54 5.44 2.65
C LYS A 25 14.71 3.92 2.81
N PRO A 26 15.93 3.37 2.79
CA PRO A 26 16.17 1.92 2.92
C PRO A 26 15.60 1.31 4.21
N GLN A 27 15.45 2.11 5.28
CA GLN A 27 14.85 1.66 6.53
C GLN A 27 13.38 1.22 6.37
N TYR A 28 12.70 1.71 5.33
CA TYR A 28 11.33 1.32 5.01
C TYR A 28 11.24 0.01 4.21
N ASN A 29 12.34 -0.56 3.71
CA ASN A 29 12.29 -1.75 2.83
C ASN A 29 11.51 -2.93 3.44
N ARG A 30 11.65 -3.15 4.76
CA ARG A 30 10.90 -4.19 5.47
C ARG A 30 9.39 -3.89 5.50
N LEU A 31 9.01 -2.63 5.72
CA LEU A 31 7.62 -2.19 5.70
C LEU A 31 7.02 -2.24 4.29
N ILE A 32 7.79 -1.86 3.27
CA ILE A 32 7.39 -1.94 1.85
C ILE A 32 7.10 -3.39 1.46
N GLU A 33 7.95 -4.33 1.90
CA GLU A 33 7.75 -5.77 1.63
C GLU A 33 6.44 -6.29 2.24
N ILE A 34 6.15 -5.91 3.49
CA ILE A 34 4.91 -6.29 4.18
C ILE A 34 3.71 -5.64 3.50
N TYR A 35 3.78 -4.35 3.17
CA TYR A 35 2.70 -3.64 2.48
C TYR A 35 2.38 -4.28 1.14
N ALA A 36 3.38 -4.60 0.33
CA ALA A 36 3.19 -5.25 -0.97
C ALA A 36 2.55 -6.64 -0.84
N GLU A 37 2.92 -7.41 0.19
CA GLU A 37 2.28 -8.69 0.52
C GLU A 37 0.80 -8.50 0.88
N LEU A 38 0.47 -7.55 1.75
CA LEU A 38 -0.91 -7.28 2.18
C LEU A 38 -1.80 -6.89 1.01
N VAL A 39 -1.32 -6.02 0.11
CA VAL A 39 -2.07 -5.61 -1.09
C VAL A 39 -2.24 -6.79 -2.05
N PHE A 40 -1.23 -7.63 -2.22
CA PHE A 40 -1.32 -8.84 -3.03
C PHE A 40 -2.37 -9.81 -2.49
N GLN A 41 -2.35 -10.08 -1.19
CA GLN A 41 -3.34 -10.92 -0.51
C GLN A 41 -4.76 -10.33 -0.61
N TYR A 42 -4.89 -9.01 -0.44
CA TYR A 42 -6.16 -8.32 -0.61
C TYR A 42 -6.74 -8.48 -2.01
N ASN A 43 -5.92 -8.31 -3.05
CA ASN A 43 -6.36 -8.47 -4.44
C ASN A 43 -6.80 -9.92 -4.70
N THR A 44 -6.01 -10.89 -4.24
CA THR A 44 -6.31 -12.32 -4.40
C THR A 44 -7.63 -12.70 -3.72
N LEU A 45 -7.79 -12.33 -2.44
CA LEU A 45 -9.02 -12.58 -1.70
C LEU A 45 -10.22 -11.80 -2.26
N SER A 46 -10.01 -10.64 -2.85
CA SER A 46 -11.08 -9.86 -3.50
C SER A 46 -11.58 -10.56 -4.77
N GLU A 47 -10.67 -11.14 -5.56
CA GLU A 47 -11.03 -11.97 -6.72
C GLU A 47 -11.78 -13.23 -6.28
N GLU A 48 -11.30 -13.92 -5.25
CA GLU A 48 -11.99 -15.09 -4.68
C GLU A 48 -13.38 -14.73 -4.13
N PHE A 49 -13.50 -13.60 -3.44
CA PHE A 49 -14.77 -13.10 -2.91
C PHE A 49 -15.77 -12.78 -4.03
N ALA A 50 -15.30 -12.16 -5.11
CA ALA A 50 -16.11 -11.88 -6.29
C ALA A 50 -16.52 -13.16 -7.02
N ALA A 51 -15.60 -14.11 -7.19
CA ALA A 51 -15.86 -15.41 -7.81
C ALA A 51 -16.86 -16.25 -6.98
N GLY A 52 -16.83 -16.11 -5.65
CA GLY A 52 -17.81 -16.70 -4.74
C GLY A 52 -19.17 -16.01 -4.75
N GLY A 53 -19.37 -14.94 -5.52
CA GLY A 53 -20.64 -14.22 -5.59
C GLY A 53 -20.90 -13.29 -4.40
N TYR A 54 -19.84 -12.76 -3.77
CA TYR A 54 -19.92 -11.79 -2.67
C TYR A 54 -20.70 -12.30 -1.44
N GLN A 55 -20.57 -13.60 -1.12
CA GLN A 55 -21.22 -14.23 0.03
C GLN A 55 -20.75 -13.58 1.34
N TYR A 56 -21.59 -12.75 1.94
CA TYR A 56 -21.26 -12.01 3.16
C TYR A 56 -21.47 -12.82 4.43
N GLU A 57 -22.23 -13.91 4.36
CA GLU A 57 -22.52 -14.82 5.46
C GLU A 57 -22.40 -16.29 5.05
N VAL A 58 -22.11 -17.13 6.03
CA VAL A 58 -22.07 -18.59 5.90
C VAL A 58 -22.98 -19.21 6.96
N SER A 59 -23.82 -20.15 6.54
CA SER A 59 -24.67 -20.92 7.44
C SER A 59 -23.81 -21.85 8.30
N THR A 60 -24.16 -21.98 9.57
CA THR A 60 -23.52 -22.90 10.52
C THR A 60 -24.41 -24.10 10.76
N ASP A 61 -23.80 -25.24 11.08
CA ASP A 61 -24.51 -26.50 11.35
C ASP A 61 -25.52 -26.41 12.50
N GLN A 62 -25.44 -25.37 13.33
CA GLN A 62 -26.36 -25.08 14.44
C GLN A 62 -27.49 -24.10 14.07
N GLY A 63 -27.69 -23.78 12.79
CA GLY A 63 -28.81 -22.96 12.32
C GLY A 63 -28.61 -21.43 12.44
N GLY A 64 -27.40 -20.96 12.77
CA GLY A 64 -27.04 -19.54 12.75
C GLY A 64 -26.25 -19.13 11.51
N ALA A 65 -26.28 -17.84 11.16
CA ALA A 65 -25.41 -17.26 10.13
C ALA A 65 -24.19 -16.59 10.78
N LYS A 66 -22.99 -16.83 10.24
CA LYS A 66 -21.75 -16.14 10.64
C LYS A 66 -21.22 -15.32 9.48
N LYS A 67 -20.54 -14.20 9.79
CA LYS A 67 -19.85 -13.42 8.76
C LYS A 67 -18.87 -14.31 8.01
N SER A 68 -18.87 -14.17 6.68
CA SER A 68 -17.95 -14.89 5.81
C SER A 68 -16.49 -14.67 6.24
N PRO A 69 -15.70 -15.74 6.43
CA PRO A 69 -14.29 -15.62 6.82
C PRO A 69 -13.48 -14.76 5.85
N ILE A 70 -13.77 -14.87 4.54
CA ILE A 70 -13.10 -14.05 3.50
C ILE A 70 -13.43 -12.58 3.70
N LEU A 71 -14.70 -12.24 3.99
CA LEU A 71 -15.10 -10.86 4.26
C LEU A 71 -14.41 -10.31 5.52
N ALA A 72 -14.32 -11.10 6.59
CA ALA A 72 -13.63 -10.70 7.82
C ALA A 72 -12.12 -10.45 7.58
N SER A 73 -11.48 -11.31 6.79
CA SER A 73 -10.08 -11.13 6.36
C SER A 73 -9.90 -9.87 5.50
N LEU A 74 -10.79 -9.62 4.54
CA LEU A 74 -10.76 -8.42 3.69
C LEU A 74 -10.92 -7.13 4.51
N GLU A 75 -11.81 -7.11 5.51
CA GLU A 75 -11.96 -5.97 6.41
C GLU A 75 -10.70 -5.68 7.22
N THR A 76 -10.03 -6.73 7.72
CA THR A 76 -8.77 -6.62 8.45
C THR A 76 -7.65 -6.11 7.53
N LEU A 77 -7.50 -6.72 6.35
CA LEU A 77 -6.51 -6.31 5.35
C LEU A 77 -6.68 -4.84 4.94
N ARG A 78 -7.92 -4.34 4.78
CA ARG A 78 -8.15 -2.91 4.47
C ARG A 78 -7.63 -1.99 5.57
N LYS A 79 -7.81 -2.36 6.84
CA LYS A 79 -7.31 -1.58 7.98
C LYS A 79 -5.78 -1.62 8.05
N ASP A 80 -5.19 -2.80 7.84
CA ASP A 80 -3.74 -2.95 7.85
C ASP A 80 -3.10 -2.20 6.68
N ILE A 81 -3.63 -2.34 5.45
CA ILE A 81 -3.14 -1.60 4.27
C ILE A 81 -3.16 -0.10 4.53
N LEU A 82 -4.23 0.43 5.13
CA LEU A 82 -4.31 1.85 5.51
C LEU A 82 -3.20 2.22 6.50
N ALA A 83 -3.04 1.45 7.58
CA ALA A 83 -2.03 1.72 8.61
C ALA A 83 -0.59 1.64 8.08
N TYR A 84 -0.29 0.70 7.18
CA TYR A 84 1.03 0.61 6.54
C TYR A 84 1.24 1.69 5.48
N SER A 85 0.18 2.07 4.74
CA SER A 85 0.21 3.21 3.82
C SER A 85 0.52 4.51 4.56
N ASP A 86 -0.05 4.72 5.75
CA ASP A 86 0.24 5.87 6.60
C ASP A 86 1.72 5.87 7.03
N ARG A 87 2.24 4.72 7.48
CA ARG A 87 3.65 4.57 7.92
C ARG A 87 4.65 4.78 6.79
N LEU A 88 4.27 4.44 5.56
CA LEU A 88 5.08 4.66 4.35
C LEU A 88 4.90 6.08 3.76
N CYS A 89 4.07 6.92 4.39
CA CYS A 89 3.80 8.29 3.96
C CYS A 89 3.27 8.40 2.53
N LEU A 90 2.48 7.42 2.11
CA LEU A 90 1.91 7.35 0.76
C LEU A 90 0.64 8.21 0.60
N ASN A 91 0.15 8.81 1.68
CA ASN A 91 -1.01 9.69 1.64
C ASN A 91 -0.68 11.12 2.12
N PRO A 92 -1.49 12.12 1.69
CA PRO A 92 -1.26 13.51 2.06
C PRO A 92 -1.26 13.77 3.57
N LYS A 93 -2.09 13.06 4.33
CA LYS A 93 -2.18 13.22 5.80
C LYS A 93 -0.86 12.90 6.49
N SER A 94 -0.20 11.82 6.07
CA SER A 94 1.10 11.42 6.60
C SER A 94 2.22 12.28 6.05
N PHE A 95 2.06 12.80 4.83
CA PHE A 95 3.07 13.64 4.17
C PHE A 95 3.30 14.97 4.90
N ASP A 96 2.23 15.66 5.34
CA ASP A 96 2.33 16.94 6.06
C ASP A 96 3.06 16.83 7.41
N SER A 97 3.06 15.63 8.01
CA SER A 97 3.75 15.36 9.29
C SER A 97 5.25 15.13 9.15
N VAL A 98 5.72 14.83 7.93
CA VAL A 98 7.13 14.60 7.64
C VAL A 98 7.68 15.84 6.97
N THR A 99 8.64 16.50 7.62
CA THR A 99 9.49 17.50 6.95
C THR A 99 10.31 16.77 5.89
N VAL A 100 9.73 16.63 4.70
CA VAL A 100 10.46 16.13 3.53
C VAL A 100 11.59 17.13 3.31
N GLU A 101 12.83 16.67 3.50
CA GLU A 101 14.00 17.44 3.11
C GLU A 101 13.92 17.62 1.60
N GLN A 102 13.23 18.68 1.18
CA GLN A 102 13.37 19.19 -0.16
C GLN A 102 14.84 19.52 -0.28
N THR A 103 15.54 18.74 -1.10
CA THR A 103 16.91 18.98 -1.52
C THR A 103 16.90 20.31 -2.26
N LYS A 104 16.92 21.41 -1.51
CA LYS A 104 17.09 22.76 -2.02
C LYS A 104 18.43 22.74 -2.70
N LYS A 105 18.44 22.77 -4.04
CA LYS A 105 19.66 22.99 -4.81
C LYS A 105 20.37 24.18 -4.16
N SER A 106 21.57 23.95 -3.64
CA SER A 106 22.36 24.99 -3.00
C SER A 106 22.49 26.17 -3.97
N LYS A 107 22.39 27.41 -3.47
CA LYS A 107 22.56 28.63 -4.28
C LYS A 107 23.83 28.59 -5.13
N LEU A 108 24.86 27.88 -4.66
CA LEU A 108 26.11 27.64 -5.39
C LEU A 108 25.92 26.80 -6.65
N GLN A 109 25.10 25.74 -6.63
CA GLN A 109 24.82 24.91 -7.82
C GLN A 109 24.06 25.70 -8.90
N GLY A 110 23.16 26.60 -8.48
CA GLY A 110 22.47 27.52 -9.39
C GLY A 110 23.43 28.52 -10.04
N LEU A 111 24.44 29.00 -9.30
CA LEU A 111 25.42 29.96 -9.80
C LEU A 111 26.43 29.33 -10.77
N MET A 112 26.85 28.08 -10.51
CA MET A 112 27.80 27.35 -11.36
C MET A 112 27.19 26.91 -12.70
N SER A 113 25.87 26.70 -12.74
CA SER A 113 25.15 26.37 -13.98
C SER A 113 24.93 27.58 -14.89
N LYS A 114 25.08 28.80 -14.35
CA LYS A 114 24.86 30.07 -15.08
C LYS A 114 26.14 30.64 -15.71
N ARG A 115 27.30 29.99 -15.50
CA ARG A 115 28.61 30.37 -16.05
C ARG A 115 29.13 29.44 -17.16
N LYS A 116 28.24 28.66 -17.80
CA LYS A 116 28.53 28.00 -19.09
C LYS A 116 27.75 28.72 -20.17
#